data_AF-K8EQB5-F1
#
_entry.id   AF-K8EQB5-F1
#
_cell.length_a   1.000
_cell.length_b   1.000
_cell.length_c   1.000
_cell.angle_alpha   90.00
_cell.angle_beta   90.00
_cell.angle_gamma   90.00
#
_symmetry.space_group_name_H-M   'P 1'
#
loop_
_entity.id
_entity.type
_entity.pdbx_description
1 polymer ?
#
loop_
_entity_poly.entity_id
_entity_poly.type
_entity_poly.pdbx_seq_one_letter_code
_entity_poly.pdbx_strand_id
1 'polypeptide(L)'
;MKTNVRAGVDAAKNGDGADKEEDNREEEEELVKENARRRAALETTVAKFTDDAVPSMTVREVLNVINNQEENAKRTVLFLDCREKEERAVSIIPGASSAEEFEDDFEKQQDDGKETIVVCYCTIGYRSQKKVQELSKRLARSRPDVKAYNLSGSIVAWTHETDAPKLLDPKTRKETNRVHTYGKTWALQSVEYESVVYKRPVFEAVKGFFFKKKKK
;
A
#
# COMPACT_ATOMS: atom_id res chain seq x y z
N MET A 1 66.84 -21.16 47.99
CA MET A 1 66.05 -22.37 47.66
C MET A 1 64.71 -21.92 47.09
N LYS A 2 64.42 -22.41 45.87
CA LYS A 2 63.09 -22.63 45.25
C LYS A 2 62.23 -21.42 44.85
N THR A 3 62.34 -21.11 43.57
CA THR A 3 61.26 -20.81 42.59
C THR A 3 59.84 -21.25 42.99
N ASN A 4 58.80 -20.45 42.68
CA ASN A 4 57.88 -20.80 41.59
C ASN A 4 56.94 -19.66 41.13
N VAL A 5 56.56 -19.78 39.87
CA VAL A 5 55.76 -18.91 39.00
C VAL A 5 54.27 -19.28 39.14
N ARG A 6 53.34 -18.31 39.02
CA ARG A 6 52.24 -18.38 38.04
C ARG A 6 51.42 -17.09 37.96
N ALA A 7 51.38 -16.56 36.74
CA ALA A 7 50.37 -15.63 36.25
C ALA A 7 49.03 -16.37 36.04
N GLY A 8 47.93 -15.65 36.21
CA GLY A 8 46.59 -16.03 35.78
C GLY A 8 45.85 -14.76 35.37
N VAL A 9 45.87 -14.47 34.08
CA VAL A 9 44.98 -13.50 33.42
C VAL A 9 43.79 -14.33 32.96
N ASP A 10 42.64 -14.16 33.60
CA ASP A 10 41.37 -14.64 33.06
C ASP A 10 40.65 -13.46 32.43
N ALA A 11 40.88 -13.31 31.11
CA ALA A 11 40.00 -12.62 30.21
C ALA A 11 38.84 -13.57 29.89
N ALA A 12 37.67 -13.33 30.49
CA ALA A 12 36.45 -14.05 30.17
C ALA A 12 35.47 -13.15 29.39
N LYS A 13 35.41 -13.44 28.08
CA LYS A 13 34.25 -13.39 27.18
C LYS A 13 33.61 -12.04 26.83
N ASN A 14 34.12 -11.45 25.75
CA ASN A 14 33.33 -10.68 24.77
C ASN A 14 32.93 -11.61 23.60
N GLY A 15 32.16 -12.67 23.87
CA GLY A 15 31.78 -13.68 22.85
C GLY A 15 30.33 -13.57 22.37
N ASP A 16 29.40 -13.16 23.24
CA ASP A 16 27.95 -13.23 22.96
C ASP A 16 27.40 -12.05 22.13
N GLY A 17 28.22 -11.04 21.84
CA GLY A 17 27.80 -9.84 21.11
C GLY A 17 27.93 -9.97 19.59
N ALA A 18 29.02 -10.58 19.11
CA ALA A 18 29.28 -10.74 17.69
C ALA A 18 28.29 -11.71 17.02
N ASP A 19 28.00 -12.83 17.68
CA ASP A 19 27.06 -13.83 17.17
C ASP A 19 25.63 -13.28 17.05
N LYS A 20 25.20 -12.40 17.98
CA LYS A 20 23.87 -11.73 17.92
C LYS A 20 23.80 -10.63 16.86
N GLU A 21 24.91 -9.94 16.62
CA GLU A 21 25.00 -8.92 15.57
C GLU A 21 25.05 -9.54 14.17
N GLU A 22 25.63 -10.74 14.02
CA GLU A 22 25.58 -11.52 12.78
C GLU A 22 24.18 -12.10 12.54
N ASP A 23 23.55 -12.71 13.55
CA ASP A 23 22.18 -13.26 13.46
C ASP A 23 21.16 -12.18 13.06
N ASN A 24 21.18 -11.01 13.72
CA ASN A 24 20.31 -9.88 13.36
C ASN A 24 20.54 -9.38 11.92
N ARG A 25 21.78 -9.45 11.41
CA ARG A 25 22.12 -9.00 10.07
C ARG A 25 21.63 -9.98 9.01
N GLU A 26 21.73 -11.27 9.28
CA GLU A 26 21.19 -12.33 8.41
C GLU A 26 19.66 -12.24 8.33
N GLU A 27 18.97 -12.03 9.46
CA GLU A 27 17.52 -11.80 9.51
C GLU A 27 17.12 -10.55 8.71
N GLU A 28 17.82 -9.42 8.89
CA GLU A 28 17.55 -8.19 8.14
C GLU A 28 17.75 -8.38 6.63
N GLU A 29 18.82 -9.09 6.23
CA GLU A 29 19.08 -9.39 4.83
C GLU A 29 17.98 -10.29 4.22
N GLU A 30 17.45 -11.25 4.98
CA GLU A 30 16.34 -12.10 4.55
C GLU A 30 15.05 -11.28 4.34
N LEU A 31 14.73 -10.36 5.25
CA LEU A 31 13.57 -9.47 5.14
C LEU A 31 13.68 -8.55 3.92
N VAL A 32 14.87 -8.01 3.63
CA VAL A 32 15.13 -7.21 2.43
C VAL A 32 14.92 -8.03 1.16
N LYS A 33 15.44 -9.27 1.11
CA LYS A 33 15.25 -10.19 -0.03
C LYS A 33 13.78 -10.53 -0.24
N GLU A 34 13.02 -10.79 0.82
CA GLU A 34 11.60 -11.10 0.73
C GLU A 34 10.77 -9.87 0.27
N ASN A 35 11.08 -8.67 0.75
CA ASN A 35 10.46 -7.44 0.25
C ASN A 35 10.73 -7.24 -1.24
N ALA A 36 11.98 -7.42 -1.70
CA ALA A 36 12.33 -7.32 -3.11
C ALA A 36 11.54 -8.34 -3.96
N ARG A 37 11.42 -9.59 -3.48
CA ARG A 37 10.62 -10.63 -4.14
C ARG A 37 9.15 -10.25 -4.23
N ARG A 38 8.54 -9.77 -3.14
CA ARG A 38 7.13 -9.35 -3.10
C ARG A 38 6.87 -8.16 -4.02
N ARG A 39 7.79 -7.19 -4.05
CA ARG A 39 7.72 -6.03 -4.95
C ARG A 39 7.79 -6.45 -6.42
N ALA A 40 8.71 -7.34 -6.80
CA ALA A 40 8.80 -7.85 -8.16
C ALA A 40 7.55 -8.66 -8.57
N ALA A 41 6.99 -9.45 -7.65
CA ALA A 41 5.73 -10.17 -7.87
C ALA A 41 4.53 -9.21 -8.00
N LEU A 42 4.53 -8.11 -7.23
CA LEU A 42 3.52 -7.06 -7.32
C LEU A 42 3.59 -6.39 -8.69
N GLU A 43 4.77 -5.95 -9.13
CA GLU A 43 5.00 -5.34 -10.44
C GLU A 43 4.51 -6.25 -11.58
N THR A 44 4.84 -7.54 -11.52
CA THR A 44 4.35 -8.55 -12.47
C THR A 44 2.84 -8.69 -12.45
N THR A 45 2.21 -8.55 -11.28
CA THR A 45 0.75 -8.62 -11.14
C THR A 45 0.08 -7.36 -11.67
N VAL A 46 0.61 -6.18 -11.34
CA VAL A 46 0.13 -4.87 -11.80
C VAL A 46 0.17 -4.80 -13.32
N ALA A 47 1.27 -5.23 -13.95
CA ALA A 47 1.45 -5.22 -15.42
C ALA A 47 0.34 -5.97 -16.18
N LYS A 48 -0.33 -6.96 -15.57
CA LYS A 48 -1.45 -7.69 -16.19
C LYS A 48 -2.73 -6.87 -16.30
N PHE A 49 -2.84 -5.80 -15.52
CA PHE A 49 -4.04 -4.98 -15.39
C PHE A 49 -3.84 -3.53 -15.85
N THR A 50 -2.58 -3.12 -16.07
CA THR A 50 -2.23 -1.78 -16.54
C THR A 50 -2.86 -1.51 -17.90
N ASP A 51 -3.48 -0.33 -18.02
CA ASP A 51 -3.85 0.29 -19.28
C ASP A 51 -2.98 1.54 -19.45
N ASP A 52 -2.03 1.49 -20.38
CA ASP A 52 -1.05 2.56 -20.61
C ASP A 52 -1.70 3.88 -21.06
N ALA A 53 -2.97 3.85 -21.51
CA ALA A 53 -3.71 5.06 -21.84
C ALA A 53 -4.21 5.82 -20.60
N VAL A 54 -4.13 5.21 -19.41
CA VAL A 54 -4.60 5.83 -18.15
C VAL A 54 -3.40 6.45 -17.42
N PRO A 55 -3.44 7.76 -17.15
CA PRO A 55 -2.39 8.41 -16.37
C PRO A 55 -2.19 7.71 -15.03
N SER A 56 -0.93 7.42 -14.71
CA SER A 56 -0.54 6.67 -13.52
C SER A 56 0.68 7.32 -12.89
N MET A 57 0.81 7.20 -11.58
CA MET A 57 1.98 7.60 -10.80
C MET A 57 2.39 6.46 -9.89
N THR A 58 3.70 6.25 -9.75
CA THR A 58 4.28 5.43 -8.70
C THR A 58 4.10 6.12 -7.34
N VAL A 59 4.19 5.34 -6.26
CA VAL A 59 4.18 5.89 -4.90
C VAL A 59 5.31 6.91 -4.73
N ARG A 60 6.50 6.61 -5.27
CA ARG A 60 7.64 7.52 -5.20
C ARG A 60 7.37 8.88 -5.86
N GLU A 61 6.77 8.88 -7.04
CA GLU A 61 6.39 10.11 -7.74
C GLU A 61 5.35 10.91 -6.96
N VAL A 62 4.35 10.24 -6.37
CA VAL A 62 3.35 10.92 -5.51
C VAL A 62 4.03 11.53 -4.28
N LEU A 63 4.93 10.79 -3.61
CA LEU A 63 5.68 11.29 -2.46
C LEU A 63 6.52 12.52 -2.84
N ASN A 64 7.14 12.52 -4.03
CA ASN A 64 7.90 13.66 -4.52
C ASN A 64 7.00 14.88 -4.77
N VAL A 65 5.79 14.68 -5.31
CA VAL A 65 4.82 15.76 -5.52
C VAL A 65 4.37 16.35 -4.18
N ILE A 66 3.97 15.54 -3.20
CA ILE A 66 3.47 16.06 -1.91
C ILE A 66 4.56 16.67 -1.04
N ASN A 67 5.83 16.26 -1.22
CA ASN A 67 6.95 16.81 -0.44
C ASN A 67 7.56 18.06 -1.07
N ASN A 68 7.14 18.46 -2.28
CA ASN A 68 7.62 19.68 -2.93
C ASN A 68 6.86 20.92 -2.41
N GLN A 69 7.40 21.55 -1.37
CA GLN A 69 6.76 22.68 -0.68
C GLN A 69 6.49 23.90 -1.58
N GLU A 70 7.41 24.23 -2.50
CA GLU A 70 7.26 25.40 -3.38
C GLU A 70 6.05 25.26 -4.30
N GLU A 71 5.85 24.06 -4.83
CA GLU A 71 4.77 23.79 -5.76
C GLU A 71 3.44 23.47 -5.06
N ASN A 72 3.47 22.98 -3.82
CA ASN A 72 2.27 22.78 -2.99
C ASN A 72 1.47 24.08 -2.75
N ALA A 73 2.08 25.26 -2.92
CA ALA A 73 1.35 26.52 -2.88
C ALA A 73 0.36 26.67 -4.07
N LYS A 74 0.62 25.97 -5.18
CA LYS A 74 -0.11 26.06 -6.46
C LYS A 74 -0.95 24.82 -6.76
N ARG A 75 -0.83 23.76 -5.95
CA ARG A 75 -1.58 22.51 -6.16
C ARG A 75 -2.08 21.90 -4.87
N THR A 76 -3.16 21.15 -5.00
CA THR A 76 -3.74 20.32 -3.94
C THR A 76 -3.68 18.86 -4.36
N VAL A 77 -3.22 17.96 -3.48
CA VAL A 77 -3.21 16.52 -3.75
C VAL A 77 -4.27 15.84 -2.89
N LEU A 78 -5.18 15.12 -3.52
CA LEU A 78 -6.26 14.37 -2.89
C LEU A 78 -6.07 12.87 -3.13
N PHE A 79 -6.18 12.07 -2.07
CA PHE A 79 -6.18 10.62 -2.19
C PHE A 79 -7.61 10.08 -2.22
N LEU A 80 -7.92 9.29 -3.25
CA LEU A 80 -9.23 8.67 -3.44
C LEU A 80 -9.13 7.15 -3.28
N ASP A 81 -9.65 6.63 -2.17
CA ASP A 81 -9.72 5.20 -1.88
C ASP A 81 -10.92 4.55 -2.59
N CYS A 82 -10.63 3.81 -3.65
CA CYS A 82 -11.61 3.11 -4.47
C CYS A 82 -11.91 1.68 -3.97
N ARG A 83 -11.50 1.32 -2.74
CA ARG A 83 -11.78 0.01 -2.16
C ARG A 83 -13.13 -0.01 -1.44
N GLU A 84 -13.65 -1.22 -1.24
CA GLU A 84 -14.90 -1.42 -0.50
C GLU A 84 -14.74 -1.05 0.98
N LYS A 85 -15.88 -0.83 1.65
CA LYS A 85 -15.93 -0.41 3.07
C LYS A 85 -15.18 -1.36 3.99
N GLU A 86 -15.27 -2.66 3.75
CA GLU A 86 -14.60 -3.70 4.54
C GLU A 86 -13.07 -3.63 4.42
N GLU A 87 -12.56 -3.28 3.24
CA GLU A 87 -11.13 -3.15 2.99
C GLU A 87 -10.58 -1.86 3.61
N ARG A 88 -11.33 -0.76 3.45
CA ARG A 88 -11.02 0.53 4.05
C ARG A 88 -11.04 0.47 5.57
N ALA A 89 -11.97 -0.30 6.15
CA ALA A 89 -12.07 -0.52 7.59
C ALA A 89 -10.82 -1.18 8.21
N VAL A 90 -9.95 -1.81 7.41
CA VAL A 90 -8.66 -2.34 7.89
C VAL A 90 -7.63 -1.24 8.03
N SER A 91 -7.47 -0.43 6.97
CA SER A 91 -6.50 0.66 6.93
C SER A 91 -6.74 1.56 5.72
N ILE A 92 -6.22 2.79 5.76
CA ILE A 92 -6.24 3.77 4.66
C ILE A 92 -4.89 4.47 4.54
N ILE A 93 -4.62 5.04 3.36
CA ILE A 93 -3.53 6.01 3.20
C ILE A 93 -3.93 7.30 3.97
N PRO A 94 -3.01 7.95 4.70
CA PRO A 94 -3.31 9.21 5.39
C PRO A 94 -3.93 10.26 4.45
N GLY A 95 -5.01 10.90 4.91
CA GLY A 95 -5.72 11.92 4.13
C GLY A 95 -6.62 11.39 3.00
N ALA A 96 -6.78 10.07 2.85
CA ALA A 96 -7.64 9.50 1.83
C ALA A 96 -9.14 9.59 2.16
N SER A 97 -9.94 9.97 1.15
CA SER A 97 -11.40 9.96 1.19
C SER A 97 -11.97 8.69 0.53
N SER A 98 -13.17 8.30 0.95
CA SER A 98 -14.01 7.34 0.21
C SER A 98 -14.31 7.85 -1.20
N ALA A 99 -14.80 6.97 -2.08
CA ALA A 99 -15.58 7.42 -3.23
C ALA A 99 -16.79 8.28 -2.84
N GLU A 100 -17.56 7.89 -1.82
CA GLU A 100 -18.74 8.68 -1.41
C GLU A 100 -18.36 10.06 -0.84
N GLU A 101 -17.44 10.10 0.13
CA GLU A 101 -16.90 11.36 0.69
C GLU A 101 -16.28 12.25 -0.39
N PHE A 102 -15.56 11.67 -1.35
CA PHE A 102 -14.93 12.43 -2.42
C PHE A 102 -15.97 13.13 -3.30
N GLU A 103 -17.03 12.45 -3.73
CA GLU A 103 -18.05 13.12 -4.55
C GLU A 103 -18.69 14.29 -3.79
N ASP A 104 -19.03 14.08 -2.52
CA ASP A 104 -19.67 15.10 -1.68
C ASP A 104 -18.76 16.32 -1.41
N ASP A 105 -17.47 16.09 -1.18
CA ASP A 105 -16.51 17.15 -0.88
C ASP A 105 -16.04 17.85 -2.16
N PHE A 106 -15.81 17.09 -3.23
CA PHE A 106 -15.32 17.61 -4.50
C PHE A 106 -16.38 18.47 -5.20
N GLU A 107 -17.67 18.10 -5.14
CA GLU A 107 -18.75 18.95 -5.66
C GLU A 107 -18.86 20.29 -4.93
N LYS A 108 -18.43 20.36 -3.67
CA LYS A 108 -18.44 21.58 -2.86
C LYS A 108 -17.16 22.39 -2.98
N GLN A 109 -16.07 21.81 -3.49
CA GLN A 109 -14.83 22.55 -3.73
C GLN A 109 -15.04 23.59 -4.82
N GLN A 110 -14.98 24.86 -4.41
CA GLN A 110 -14.86 25.98 -5.34
C GLN A 110 -13.47 25.98 -5.96
N ASP A 111 -13.38 26.49 -7.19
CA ASP A 111 -12.10 26.77 -7.84
C ASP A 111 -11.34 27.83 -7.03
N ASP A 112 -10.24 27.42 -6.40
CA ASP A 112 -9.35 28.26 -5.62
C ASP A 112 -8.12 28.71 -6.44
N GLY A 113 -8.13 28.47 -7.76
CA GLY A 113 -7.05 28.77 -8.68
C GLY A 113 -5.88 27.79 -8.64
N LYS A 114 -5.97 26.69 -7.87
CA LYS A 114 -4.93 25.66 -7.79
C LYS A 114 -5.22 24.49 -8.71
N GLU A 115 -4.13 23.86 -9.18
CA GLU A 115 -4.23 22.54 -9.81
C GLU A 115 -4.63 21.49 -8.74
N THR A 116 -5.61 20.65 -9.03
CA THR A 116 -5.96 19.54 -8.14
C THR A 116 -5.50 18.22 -8.74
N ILE A 117 -4.65 17.50 -8.02
CA ILE A 117 -4.21 16.16 -8.39
C ILE A 117 -5.00 15.15 -7.56
N VAL A 118 -5.79 14.30 -8.23
CA VAL A 118 -6.55 13.23 -7.58
C VAL A 118 -5.82 11.90 -7.80
N VAL A 119 -5.21 11.37 -6.74
CA VAL A 119 -4.52 10.07 -6.74
C VAL A 119 -5.51 8.99 -6.32
N CYS A 120 -6.03 8.27 -7.32
CA CYS A 120 -6.95 7.16 -7.11
C CYS A 120 -6.17 5.89 -6.78
N TYR A 121 -6.53 5.17 -5.74
CA TYR A 121 -5.90 3.89 -5.41
C TYR A 121 -6.94 2.84 -5.02
N CYS A 122 -6.57 1.57 -5.21
CA CYS A 122 -7.32 0.46 -4.66
C CYS A 122 -6.39 -0.55 -3.96
N THR A 123 -6.54 -1.85 -4.19
CA THR A 123 -5.59 -2.85 -3.68
C THR A 123 -4.30 -2.85 -4.50
N ILE A 124 -4.41 -3.02 -5.82
CA ILE A 124 -3.28 -3.20 -6.75
C ILE A 124 -3.32 -2.30 -8.00
N GLY A 125 -4.30 -1.41 -8.14
CA GLY A 125 -4.40 -0.47 -9.27
C GLY A 125 -5.49 -0.75 -10.30
N TYR A 126 -6.13 -1.92 -10.30
CA TYR A 126 -7.14 -2.27 -11.32
C TYR A 126 -8.46 -1.46 -11.20
N ARG A 127 -9.05 -1.39 -10.00
CA ARG A 127 -10.33 -0.68 -9.79
C ARG A 127 -10.15 0.83 -9.91
N SER A 128 -9.08 1.35 -9.33
CA SER A 128 -8.75 2.77 -9.34
C SER A 128 -8.45 3.31 -10.74
N GLN A 129 -7.86 2.50 -11.63
CA GLN A 129 -7.68 2.87 -13.03
C GLN A 129 -9.01 3.20 -13.73
N LYS A 130 -10.06 2.41 -13.48
CA LYS A 130 -11.41 2.70 -14.02
C LYS A 130 -11.98 3.99 -13.46
N LYS A 131 -11.74 4.27 -12.17
CA LYS A 131 -12.14 5.53 -11.54
C LYS A 131 -11.43 6.73 -12.17
N VAL A 132 -10.13 6.61 -12.48
CA VAL A 132 -9.40 7.67 -13.21
C VAL A 132 -10.00 7.93 -14.58
N GLN A 133 -10.30 6.88 -15.35
CA GLN A 133 -10.96 7.05 -16.66
C GLN A 133 -12.32 7.75 -16.55
N GLU A 134 -13.10 7.43 -15.52
CA GLU A 134 -14.39 8.06 -15.25
C GLU A 134 -14.22 9.54 -14.87
N LEU A 135 -13.36 9.84 -13.89
CA LEU A 135 -13.08 11.21 -13.45
C LEU A 135 -12.55 12.07 -14.59
N SER A 136 -11.55 11.60 -15.32
CA SER A 136 -10.96 12.35 -16.44
C SER A 136 -12.00 12.69 -17.51
N LYS A 137 -12.91 11.76 -17.84
CA LYS A 137 -13.99 12.02 -18.80
C LYS A 137 -15.04 12.99 -18.25
N ARG A 138 -15.43 12.81 -17.00
CA ARG A 138 -16.46 13.63 -16.33
C ARG A 138 -16.00 15.07 -16.16
N LEU A 139 -14.73 15.27 -15.81
CA LEU A 139 -14.18 16.57 -15.43
C LEU A 139 -13.52 17.34 -16.58
N ALA A 140 -13.22 16.70 -17.72
CA ALA A 140 -12.49 17.30 -18.83
C ALA A 140 -13.01 18.68 -19.30
N ARG A 141 -14.32 18.94 -19.18
CA ARG A 141 -14.93 20.22 -19.60
C ARG A 141 -15.29 21.14 -18.44
N SER A 142 -15.53 20.61 -17.24
CA SER A 142 -16.04 21.38 -16.10
C SER A 142 -14.95 21.78 -15.11
N ARG A 143 -13.86 21.01 -15.04
CA ARG A 143 -12.77 21.17 -14.08
C ARG A 143 -11.43 20.82 -14.74
N PRO A 144 -10.95 21.65 -15.70
CA PRO A 144 -9.70 21.40 -16.41
C PRO A 144 -8.45 21.54 -15.52
N ASP A 145 -8.60 22.15 -14.35
CA ASP A 145 -7.62 22.24 -13.28
C ASP A 145 -7.39 20.92 -12.54
N VAL A 146 -8.27 19.93 -12.75
CA VAL A 146 -8.24 18.65 -12.03
C VAL A 146 -7.64 17.55 -12.90
N LYS A 147 -6.61 16.89 -12.39
CA LYS A 147 -5.93 15.76 -13.03
C LYS A 147 -6.02 14.52 -12.17
N ALA A 148 -6.63 13.47 -12.69
CA ALA A 148 -6.72 12.18 -12.01
C ALA A 148 -5.60 11.23 -12.44
N TYR A 149 -5.00 10.55 -11.48
CA TYR A 149 -3.93 9.56 -11.68
C TYR A 149 -4.23 8.28 -10.93
N ASN A 150 -3.89 7.14 -11.53
CA ASN A 150 -3.90 5.86 -10.84
C ASN A 150 -2.62 5.73 -10.00
N LEU A 151 -2.74 5.27 -8.75
CA LEU A 151 -1.55 4.89 -7.97
C LEU A 151 -1.11 3.49 -8.40
N SER A 152 0.02 3.40 -9.11
CA SER A 152 0.61 2.15 -9.58
C SER A 152 0.88 1.21 -8.41
N GLY A 153 0.34 -0.02 -8.47
CA GLY A 153 0.36 -1.00 -7.38
C GLY A 153 -0.42 -0.60 -6.11
N SER A 154 -1.01 0.61 -6.09
CA SER A 154 -1.92 1.13 -5.07
C SER A 154 -1.45 0.93 -3.63
N ILE A 155 -2.34 0.60 -2.69
CA ILE A 155 -1.99 0.51 -1.27
C ILE A 155 -0.97 -0.60 -0.99
N VAL A 156 -0.92 -1.65 -1.80
CA VAL A 156 0.11 -2.70 -1.65
C VAL A 156 1.49 -2.14 -2.02
N ALA A 157 1.62 -1.37 -3.09
CA ALA A 157 2.87 -0.67 -3.41
C ALA A 157 3.24 0.37 -2.34
N TRP A 158 2.25 1.06 -1.76
CA TRP A 158 2.47 2.04 -0.68
C TRP A 158 3.22 1.42 0.51
N THR A 159 2.93 0.16 0.85
CA THR A 159 3.62 -0.54 1.95
C THR A 159 5.11 -0.77 1.73
N HIS A 160 5.60 -0.69 0.49
CA HIS A 160 7.00 -0.95 0.14
C HIS A 160 7.89 0.30 0.12
N GLU A 161 7.32 1.50 0.20
CA GLU A 161 8.09 2.73 0.21
C GLU A 161 8.40 3.14 1.65
N THR A 162 9.68 3.10 2.02
CA THR A 162 10.15 3.37 3.39
C THR A 162 9.84 4.79 3.87
N ASP A 163 9.82 5.76 2.96
CA ASP A 163 9.53 7.16 3.29
C ASP A 163 8.02 7.48 3.22
N ALA A 164 7.19 6.50 2.85
CA ALA A 164 5.75 6.69 2.84
C ALA A 164 5.24 6.72 4.29
N PRO A 165 4.36 7.67 4.63
CA PRO A 165 3.64 7.64 5.90
C PRO A 165 2.97 6.28 6.15
N LYS A 166 3.01 5.80 7.40
CA LYS A 166 2.33 4.56 7.80
C LYS A 166 0.83 4.64 7.49
N LEU A 167 0.24 3.50 7.12
CA LEU A 167 -1.21 3.41 6.95
C LEU A 167 -1.92 3.69 8.27
N LEU A 168 -3.14 4.19 8.21
CA LEU A 168 -3.93 4.52 9.41
C LEU A 168 -5.11 3.56 9.56
N ASP A 169 -5.40 3.17 10.80
CA ASP A 169 -6.71 2.63 11.16
C ASP A 169 -7.75 3.77 11.01
N PRO A 170 -8.77 3.62 10.16
CA PRO A 170 -9.71 4.71 9.90
C PRO A 170 -10.56 5.09 11.12
N LYS A 171 -10.77 4.19 12.08
CA LYS A 171 -11.57 4.45 13.28
C LYS A 171 -10.76 5.17 14.35
N THR A 172 -9.54 4.71 14.61
CA THR A 172 -8.71 5.28 15.68
C THR A 172 -7.80 6.40 15.21
N ARG A 173 -7.60 6.53 13.88
CA ARG A 173 -6.66 7.46 13.25
C ARG A 173 -5.20 7.25 13.66
N LYS A 174 -4.88 6.07 14.22
CA LYS A 174 -3.52 5.69 14.61
C LYS A 174 -2.87 4.88 13.49
N GLU A 175 -1.54 4.91 13.46
CA GLU A 175 -0.76 4.08 12.55
C GLU A 175 -1.08 2.59 12.75
N THR A 176 -1.06 1.84 11.65
CA THR A 176 -1.32 0.42 11.61
C THR A 176 -0.45 -0.26 10.56
N ASN A 177 0.02 -1.45 10.90
CA ASN A 177 0.73 -2.34 9.97
C ASN A 177 -0.24 -3.33 9.31
N ARG A 178 -1.55 -3.08 9.34
CA ARG A 178 -2.54 -3.97 8.69
C ARG A 178 -2.90 -3.43 7.31
N VAL A 179 -2.98 -4.30 6.31
CA VAL A 179 -3.41 -3.92 4.95
C VAL A 179 -4.33 -4.98 4.37
N HIS A 180 -5.45 -4.55 3.80
CA HIS A 180 -6.36 -5.49 3.14
C HIS A 180 -5.86 -5.82 1.72
N THR A 181 -5.51 -7.08 1.47
CA THR A 181 -4.93 -7.51 0.18
C THR A 181 -5.92 -8.26 -0.70
N TYR A 182 -7.23 -8.17 -0.42
CA TYR A 182 -8.33 -8.83 -1.14
C TYR A 182 -8.34 -10.37 -0.99
N GLY A 183 -7.23 -11.03 -1.30
CA GLY A 183 -7.03 -12.48 -1.18
C GLY A 183 -5.56 -12.85 -1.00
N LYS A 184 -5.31 -14.12 -0.65
CA LYS A 184 -3.95 -14.62 -0.35
C LYS A 184 -2.98 -14.48 -1.52
N THR A 185 -3.47 -14.62 -2.75
CA THR A 185 -2.64 -14.50 -3.97
C THR A 185 -2.17 -13.07 -4.22
N TRP A 186 -2.77 -12.07 -3.58
CA TRP A 186 -2.43 -10.66 -3.71
C TRP A 186 -1.77 -10.12 -2.44
N ALA A 187 -1.45 -10.99 -1.47
CA ALA A 187 -0.71 -10.64 -0.27
C ALA A 187 0.78 -10.43 -0.57
N LEU A 188 1.06 -9.34 -1.30
CA LEU A 188 2.38 -8.94 -1.80
C LEU A 188 2.85 -7.64 -1.14
N GLN A 189 2.30 -7.29 0.02
CA GLN A 189 2.71 -6.13 0.83
C GLN A 189 4.09 -6.33 1.46
N SER A 190 4.74 -5.26 1.88
CA SER A 190 5.99 -5.33 2.65
C SER A 190 5.86 -6.27 3.86
N VAL A 191 6.94 -6.94 4.24
CA VAL A 191 7.03 -7.84 5.41
C VAL A 191 6.64 -7.15 6.71
N GLU A 192 6.74 -5.83 6.79
CA GLU A 192 6.30 -5.05 7.93
C GLU A 192 4.77 -5.04 8.11
N TYR A 193 4.02 -5.42 7.08
CA TYR A 193 2.56 -5.35 7.07
C TYR A 193 1.89 -6.74 7.12
N GLU A 194 0.93 -6.86 8.02
CA GLU A 194 -0.01 -7.99 8.12
C GLU A 194 -1.09 -7.88 7.03
N SER A 195 -1.21 -8.91 6.19
CA SER A 195 -2.28 -9.03 5.22
C SER A 195 -3.59 -9.46 5.89
N VAL A 196 -4.64 -8.67 5.68
CA VAL A 196 -6.03 -9.04 5.95
C VAL A 196 -6.70 -9.36 4.61
N VAL A 197 -7.51 -10.42 4.56
CA VAL A 197 -8.24 -10.82 3.35
C VAL A 197 -9.71 -11.03 3.67
N TYR A 198 -10.54 -11.02 2.63
CA TYR A 198 -11.95 -11.34 2.79
C TYR A 198 -12.11 -12.74 3.41
N LYS A 199 -12.95 -12.82 4.44
CA LYS A 199 -13.43 -14.11 4.96
C LYS A 199 -14.41 -14.69 3.94
N ARG A 200 -13.92 -15.48 2.98
CA ARG A 200 -14.83 -16.28 2.15
C ARG A 200 -15.51 -17.32 3.04
N PRO A 201 -16.85 -17.35 3.17
CA PRO A 201 -17.49 -18.50 3.77
C PRO A 201 -17.19 -19.71 2.87
N VAL A 202 -16.69 -20.79 3.47
CA VAL A 202 -16.38 -22.07 2.80
C VAL A 202 -17.61 -22.66 2.07
N PHE A 203 -18.80 -22.16 2.34
CA PHE A 203 -20.08 -22.77 1.99
C PHE A 203 -20.63 -22.48 0.57
N GLU A 204 -20.12 -21.49 -0.16
CA GLU A 204 -20.66 -21.23 -1.52
C GLU A 204 -20.18 -22.24 -2.58
N ALA A 205 -19.10 -22.98 -2.31
CA ALA A 205 -18.62 -24.05 -3.19
C ALA A 205 -19.52 -25.31 -3.19
N VAL A 206 -20.42 -25.47 -2.21
CA VAL A 206 -21.24 -26.69 -2.06
C VAL A 206 -22.62 -26.56 -2.72
N LYS A 207 -23.11 -25.34 -2.99
CA LYS A 207 -24.44 -25.14 -3.63
C LYS A 207 -24.46 -25.44 -5.14
N GLY A 208 -23.31 -25.53 -5.80
CA GLY A 208 -23.22 -25.88 -7.22
C GLY A 208 -23.38 -27.38 -7.53
N PHE A 209 -23.35 -28.27 -6.53
CA PHE A 209 -23.26 -29.72 -6.75
C PHE A 209 -24.60 -30.48 -6.59
N PHE A 210 -25.68 -29.85 -6.11
CA PHE A 210 -26.91 -30.57 -5.75
C PHE A 210 -28.19 -30.19 -6.52
N PHE A 211 -28.12 -29.37 -7.58
CA PHE A 211 -29.29 -29.11 -8.45
C PHE A 211 -28.99 -29.35 -9.93
N LYS A 212 -28.65 -30.61 -10.26
CA LYS A 212 -28.88 -31.14 -11.62
C LYS A 212 -29.55 -32.50 -11.54
N LYS A 213 -30.82 -32.50 -11.13
CA LYS A 213 -31.73 -33.64 -11.34
C LYS A 213 -33.07 -33.18 -11.90
N LYS A 214 -33.32 -33.66 -13.12
CA LYS A 214 -34.59 -33.88 -13.81
C LYS A 214 -35.45 -32.67 -14.20
N LYS A 215 -35.61 -32.49 -15.51
CA LYS A 215 -36.91 -32.37 -16.22
C LYS A 215 -36.67 -32.89 -17.65
N LYS A 216 -37.16 -34.11 -17.89
CA LYS A 216 -38.24 -34.51 -18.81
C LYS A 216 -37.73 -34.72 -20.23
#